data_AF-A0A7C7U8L4-F1
#
_entry.id   AF-A0A7C7U8L4-F1
#
_cell.length_a   1.000
_cell.length_b   1.000
_cell.length_c   1.000
_cell.angle_alpha   90.00
_cell.angle_beta   90.00
_cell.angle_gamma   90.00
#
_symmetry.space_group_name_H-M   'P 1'
#
loop_
_entity.id
_entity.type
_entity.pdbx_description
1 polymer ?
#
loop_
_entity_poly.entity_id
_entity_poly.type
_entity_poly.pdbx_seq_one_letter_code
_entity_poly.pdbx_strand_id
1 'polypeptide(L)'
;MRMLLDAVLILFLILVLGGIGCSNGDSGSANLSCGTPPAPENGFAAACVGPLASGDSCDFVCSPGFTLSGSTTCENGLLAPATCQPVGLASCDASTPPLNGGVGDCTASLPSGASCQPTCDMGFTASGPTLCNDGQLVLGTVCHQ
;
A
#
# COMPACT_ATOMS: atom_id res chain seq x y z
N MET A 1 -55.98 25.34 -12.84
CA MET A 1 -55.65 24.86 -11.48
C MET A 1 -55.40 23.34 -11.39
N ARG A 2 -55.98 22.49 -12.25
CA ARG A 2 -55.75 21.02 -12.22
C ARG A 2 -54.35 20.58 -12.71
N MET A 3 -53.81 21.24 -13.74
CA MET A 3 -52.48 20.91 -14.31
C MET A 3 -51.29 21.13 -13.34
N LEU A 4 -51.41 22.08 -12.39
CA LEU A 4 -50.39 22.28 -11.35
C LEU A 4 -50.44 21.20 -10.27
N LEU A 5 -51.62 20.61 -10.02
CA LEU A 5 -51.80 19.57 -9.03
C LEU A 5 -51.27 18.21 -9.53
N ASP A 6 -51.40 17.94 -10.83
CA ASP A 6 -50.81 16.76 -11.47
C ASP A 6 -49.26 16.80 -11.47
N ALA A 7 -48.67 17.96 -11.75
CA ALA A 7 -47.22 18.14 -11.72
C ALA A 7 -46.63 18.00 -10.30
N VAL A 8 -47.33 18.49 -9.28
CA VAL A 8 -46.94 18.34 -7.87
C VAL A 8 -47.09 16.89 -7.42
N LEU A 9 -48.16 16.19 -7.82
CA LEU A 9 -48.39 14.78 -7.49
C LEU A 9 -47.34 13.85 -8.13
N ILE A 10 -46.91 14.14 -9.37
CA ILE A 10 -45.82 13.41 -10.05
C ILE A 10 -44.47 13.68 -9.38
N LEU A 11 -44.19 14.92 -8.96
CA LEU A 11 -42.95 15.26 -8.26
C LEU A 11 -42.88 14.61 -6.86
N PHE A 12 -44.01 14.53 -6.15
CA PHE A 12 -44.11 13.77 -4.90
C PHE A 12 -43.88 12.27 -5.15
N LEU A 13 -44.47 11.68 -6.20
CA LEU A 13 -44.26 10.27 -6.55
C LEU A 13 -42.80 9.92 -6.87
N ILE A 14 -42.07 10.81 -7.55
CA ILE A 14 -40.64 10.62 -7.84
C ILE A 14 -39.80 10.69 -6.55
N LEU A 15 -40.19 11.50 -5.56
CA LEU A 15 -39.53 11.56 -4.25
C LEU A 15 -39.83 10.35 -3.34
N VAL A 16 -41.00 9.71 -3.45
CA VAL A 16 -41.32 8.47 -2.68
C VAL A 16 -40.90 7.16 -3.37
N LEU A 17 -40.71 7.15 -4.69
CA LEU A 17 -40.19 5.99 -5.44
C LEU A 17 -38.69 6.08 -5.75
N GLY A 18 -38.07 7.24 -5.54
CA GLY A 18 -36.63 7.44 -5.57
C GLY A 18 -35.95 6.89 -4.31
N GLY A 19 -36.09 5.58 -4.08
CA GLY A 19 -35.19 4.86 -3.19
C GLY A 19 -33.78 4.94 -3.74
N ILE A 20 -32.98 5.88 -3.24
CA ILE A 20 -31.52 5.79 -3.37
C ILE A 20 -31.15 4.51 -2.60
N GLY A 21 -30.85 3.47 -3.36
CA GLY A 21 -30.43 2.19 -2.83
C GLY A 21 -29.16 2.36 -2.00
N CYS A 22 -29.27 1.98 -0.72
CA CYS A 22 -28.20 1.34 0.04
C CYS A 22 -28.87 0.23 0.88
N SER A 23 -29.38 -0.82 0.23
CA SER A 23 -29.39 -2.14 0.88
C SER A 23 -27.95 -2.66 0.74
N ASN A 24 -27.21 -2.96 1.81
CA ASN A 24 -27.51 -4.07 2.71
C ASN A 24 -26.90 -3.82 4.11
N GLY A 25 -27.73 -3.52 5.09
CA GLY A 25 -27.47 -3.89 6.48
C GLY A 25 -28.22 -5.19 6.76
N ASP A 26 -27.64 -6.33 6.34
CA ASP A 26 -28.27 -7.62 6.57
C ASP A 26 -28.17 -7.97 8.06
N SER A 27 -29.33 -8.10 8.68
CA SER A 27 -29.50 -8.52 10.06
C SER A 27 -29.56 -10.05 10.05
N GLY A 28 -28.41 -10.74 10.08
CA GLY A 28 -28.42 -12.20 10.34
C GLY A 28 -27.40 -13.09 9.63
N SER A 29 -26.39 -12.56 8.95
CA SER A 29 -25.21 -13.33 8.53
C SER A 29 -23.97 -12.62 9.07
N ALA A 30 -22.96 -13.34 9.55
CA ALA A 30 -21.65 -12.73 9.79
C ALA A 30 -21.12 -12.25 8.44
N ASN A 31 -21.55 -11.07 7.99
CA ASN A 31 -21.13 -10.50 6.72
C ASN A 31 -19.71 -9.99 6.93
N LEU A 32 -18.78 -10.88 6.64
CA LEU A 32 -17.35 -10.69 6.73
C LEU A 32 -16.82 -9.83 5.58
N SER A 33 -17.62 -8.85 5.14
CA SER A 33 -17.28 -7.92 4.09
C SER A 33 -16.41 -6.79 4.63
N CYS A 34 -15.45 -6.37 3.84
CA CYS A 34 -14.67 -5.16 4.03
C CYS A 34 -15.44 -3.99 3.40
N GLY A 35 -15.36 -2.82 4.04
CA GLY A 35 -15.80 -1.58 3.40
C GLY A 35 -15.01 -1.27 2.13
N THR A 36 -15.36 -0.18 1.44
CA THR A 36 -14.62 0.26 0.25
C THR A 36 -13.15 0.49 0.61
N PRO A 37 -12.20 -0.22 -0.02
CA PRO A 37 -10.78 -0.06 0.27
C PRO A 37 -10.31 1.36 -0.07
N PRO A 38 -9.50 2.01 0.78
CA PRO A 38 -8.89 3.27 0.44
C PRO A 38 -7.87 3.06 -0.69
N ALA A 39 -7.73 4.05 -1.58
CA ALA A 39 -6.68 4.02 -2.59
C ALA A 39 -5.28 4.07 -1.92
N PRO A 40 -4.31 3.28 -2.39
CA PRO A 40 -2.94 3.35 -1.88
C PRO A 40 -2.29 4.68 -2.25
N GLU A 41 -1.28 5.08 -1.48
CA GLU A 41 -0.46 6.25 -1.80
C GLU A 41 0.15 6.08 -3.21
N ASN A 42 0.18 7.16 -4.00
CA ASN A 42 0.60 7.12 -5.41
C ASN A 42 -0.19 6.13 -6.27
N GLY A 43 -1.45 5.83 -5.90
CA GLY A 43 -2.39 5.06 -6.69
C GLY A 43 -3.77 5.69 -6.75
N PHE A 44 -4.59 5.21 -7.67
CA PHE A 44 -5.98 5.62 -7.83
C PHE A 44 -6.89 4.40 -7.99
N ALA A 45 -8.13 4.55 -7.50
CA ALA A 45 -9.18 3.54 -7.57
C ALA A 45 -9.54 3.28 -9.03
N ALA A 46 -9.03 2.18 -9.58
CA ALA A 46 -9.39 1.73 -10.91
C ALA A 46 -10.68 0.89 -10.85
N ALA A 47 -10.61 -0.31 -10.25
CA ALA A 47 -11.76 -1.21 -10.09
C ALA A 47 -12.27 -1.31 -8.64
N CYS A 48 -11.51 -0.82 -7.66
CA CYS A 48 -11.88 -0.82 -6.24
C CYS A 48 -12.80 0.35 -5.88
N VAL A 49 -14.06 0.32 -6.34
CA VAL A 49 -15.05 1.41 -6.10
C VAL A 49 -16.15 1.05 -5.10
N GLY A 50 -16.16 -0.17 -4.57
CA GLY A 50 -17.19 -0.67 -3.66
C GLY A 50 -16.64 -1.52 -2.52
N PRO A 51 -17.51 -1.92 -1.58
CA PRO A 51 -17.16 -2.88 -0.54
C PRO A 51 -16.77 -4.23 -1.15
N LEU A 52 -15.81 -4.91 -0.51
CA LEU A 52 -15.37 -6.25 -0.90
C LEU A 52 -16.05 -7.27 0.02
N ALA A 53 -16.64 -8.34 -0.53
CA ALA A 53 -17.06 -9.46 0.29
C ALA A 53 -15.84 -10.26 0.77
N SER A 54 -16.02 -11.09 1.80
CA SER A 54 -14.97 -12.03 2.20
C SER A 54 -14.61 -12.96 1.04
N GLY A 55 -13.32 -13.15 0.78
CA GLY A 55 -12.78 -13.90 -0.33
C GLY A 55 -12.59 -13.09 -1.62
N ASP A 56 -13.08 -11.84 -1.67
CA ASP A 56 -12.94 -10.98 -2.84
C ASP A 56 -11.60 -10.24 -2.87
N SER A 57 -11.19 -9.87 -4.09
CA SER A 57 -10.00 -9.07 -4.34
C SER A 57 -10.25 -8.00 -5.40
N CYS A 58 -9.53 -6.89 -5.32
CA CYS A 58 -9.54 -5.85 -6.33
C CYS A 58 -8.15 -5.22 -6.52
N ASP A 59 -7.96 -4.59 -7.68
CA ASP A 59 -6.70 -3.95 -8.05
C ASP A 59 -6.82 -2.43 -8.18
N PHE A 60 -5.72 -1.77 -7.86
CA PHE A 60 -5.53 -0.33 -8.06
C PHE A 60 -4.58 -0.08 -9.23
N VAL A 61 -4.69 1.10 -9.85
CA VAL A 61 -3.68 1.55 -10.81
C VAL A 61 -2.76 2.53 -10.12
N CYS A 62 -1.46 2.33 -10.29
CA CYS A 62 -0.44 3.20 -9.73
C CYS A 62 -0.14 4.39 -10.65
N SER A 63 0.23 5.50 -10.04
CA SER A 63 0.75 6.68 -10.74
C SER A 63 1.98 6.33 -11.57
N PRO A 64 2.28 7.09 -12.64
CA PRO A 64 3.51 6.90 -13.41
C PRO A 64 4.76 6.86 -12.51
N GLY A 65 5.64 5.90 -12.77
CA GLY A 65 6.82 5.66 -11.93
C GLY A 65 6.57 4.74 -10.73
N PHE A 66 5.36 4.19 -10.57
CA PHE A 66 5.01 3.20 -9.54
C PHE A 66 4.34 1.95 -10.14
N THR A 67 4.49 0.81 -9.48
CA THR A 67 3.87 -0.47 -9.82
C THR A 67 3.11 -1.03 -8.62
N LEU A 68 2.04 -1.78 -8.88
CA LEU A 68 1.27 -2.43 -7.82
C LEU A 68 2.09 -3.58 -7.23
N SER A 69 2.19 -3.59 -5.89
CA SER A 69 2.79 -4.66 -5.10
C SER A 69 1.71 -5.33 -4.27
N GLY A 70 1.52 -6.64 -4.50
CA GLY A 70 0.44 -7.42 -3.93
C GLY A 70 -0.91 -7.14 -4.58
N SER A 71 -1.98 -7.61 -3.93
CA SER A 71 -3.38 -7.45 -4.33
C SER A 71 -4.20 -7.01 -3.13
N THR A 72 -5.24 -6.20 -3.35
CA THR A 72 -6.13 -5.81 -2.24
C THR A 72 -7.16 -6.90 -2.04
N THR A 73 -7.09 -7.64 -0.92
CA THR A 73 -7.97 -8.78 -0.64
C THR A 73 -8.74 -8.55 0.65
N CYS A 74 -10.00 -8.98 0.69
CA CYS A 74 -10.78 -9.02 1.90
C CYS A 74 -10.95 -10.48 2.34
N GLU A 75 -10.54 -10.80 3.57
CA GLU A 75 -10.71 -12.15 4.12
C GLU A 75 -11.30 -12.05 5.52
N ASN A 76 -12.47 -12.64 5.73
CA ASN A 76 -13.16 -12.65 7.01
C ASN A 76 -13.34 -11.25 7.63
N GLY A 77 -13.61 -10.23 6.81
CA GLY A 77 -13.76 -8.82 7.21
C GLY A 77 -12.43 -8.09 7.45
N LEU A 78 -11.30 -8.76 7.26
CA LEU A 78 -9.97 -8.20 7.35
C LEU A 78 -9.45 -7.83 5.95
N LEU A 79 -9.18 -6.54 5.76
CA LEU A 79 -8.64 -6.03 4.51
C LEU A 79 -7.10 -6.11 4.53
N ALA A 80 -6.53 -6.78 3.54
CA ALA A 80 -5.11 -6.73 3.21
C ALA A 80 -4.92 -5.82 1.98
N PRO A 81 -4.38 -4.60 2.13
CA PRO A 81 -4.25 -3.66 1.03
C PRO A 81 -3.02 -3.95 0.14
N ALA A 82 -3.16 -3.72 -1.17
CA ALA A 82 -2.01 -3.57 -2.06
C ALA A 82 -1.32 -2.22 -1.86
N THR A 83 -0.07 -2.10 -2.26
CA THR A 83 0.68 -0.83 -2.23
C THR A 83 1.26 -0.49 -3.60
N CYS A 84 1.39 0.80 -3.91
CA CYS A 84 2.11 1.25 -5.09
C CYS A 84 3.56 1.51 -4.71
N GLN A 85 4.48 0.73 -5.29
CA GLN A 85 5.92 0.84 -5.05
C GLN A 85 6.60 1.49 -6.24
N PRO A 86 7.63 2.34 -6.06
CA PRO A 86 8.35 2.94 -7.18
C PRO A 86 8.91 1.87 -8.13
N VAL A 87 8.77 2.09 -9.43
CA VAL A 87 9.30 1.21 -10.48
C VAL A 87 10.81 1.39 -10.56
N GLY A 88 11.55 0.29 -10.62
CA GLY A 88 12.97 0.32 -10.96
C GLY A 88 13.90 0.71 -9.81
N LEU A 89 13.46 0.57 -8.55
CA LEU A 89 14.34 0.76 -7.41
C LEU A 89 15.55 -0.17 -7.50
N ALA A 90 16.72 0.41 -7.72
CA ALA A 90 17.95 -0.38 -7.85
C ALA A 90 18.36 -0.95 -6.48
N SER A 91 18.71 -2.24 -6.45
CA SER A 91 19.40 -2.82 -5.30
C SER A 91 20.83 -2.28 -5.24
N CYS A 92 21.39 -2.22 -4.04
CA CYS A 92 22.78 -1.85 -3.84
C CYS A 92 23.65 -3.10 -3.61
N ASP A 93 24.89 -3.05 -4.10
CA ASP A 93 25.92 -4.02 -3.74
C ASP A 93 26.63 -3.55 -2.47
N ALA A 94 26.18 -4.06 -1.31
CA ALA A 94 26.79 -3.80 0.00
C ALA A 94 27.77 -4.91 0.42
N SER A 95 28.26 -5.74 -0.51
CA SER A 95 29.15 -6.86 -0.18
C SER A 95 30.60 -6.45 0.11
N THR A 96 30.95 -5.19 -0.13
CA THR A 96 32.29 -4.65 0.16
C THR A 96 32.39 -4.28 1.64
N PRO A 97 33.28 -4.93 2.41
CA PRO A 97 33.44 -4.61 3.83
C PRO A 97 34.09 -3.24 4.03
N PRO A 98 33.80 -2.55 5.15
CA PRO A 98 34.50 -1.31 5.51
C PRO A 98 35.93 -1.59 5.97
N LEU A 99 36.77 -0.55 5.97
CA LEU A 99 38.12 -0.64 6.53
C LEU A 99 38.05 -0.92 8.05
N ASN A 100 38.88 -1.86 8.55
CA ASN A 100 38.87 -2.33 9.94
C ASN A 100 37.52 -2.94 10.36
N GLY A 101 36.88 -3.65 9.43
CA GLY A 101 35.65 -4.36 9.68
C GLY A 101 35.39 -5.44 8.63
N GLY A 102 34.27 -6.13 8.83
CA GLY A 102 33.74 -7.16 7.96
C GLY A 102 32.35 -6.77 7.43
N VAL A 103 31.88 -7.52 6.44
CA VAL A 103 30.60 -7.26 5.75
C VAL A 103 29.38 -7.35 6.68
N GLY A 104 29.50 -8.06 7.80
CA GLY A 104 28.39 -8.26 8.74
C GLY A 104 27.21 -8.97 8.10
N ASP A 105 26.01 -8.39 8.21
CA ASP A 105 24.79 -8.91 7.58
C ASP A 105 24.50 -8.31 6.19
N CYS A 106 25.40 -7.47 5.66
CA CYS A 106 25.25 -6.87 4.34
C CYS A 106 25.44 -7.89 3.20
N THR A 107 24.76 -7.65 2.08
CA THR A 107 24.81 -8.54 0.90
C THR A 107 24.99 -7.74 -0.39
N ALA A 108 25.31 -8.45 -1.48
CA ALA A 108 25.46 -7.84 -2.81
C ALA A 108 24.13 -7.39 -3.44
N SER A 109 23.00 -7.66 -2.79
CA SER A 109 21.66 -7.36 -3.31
C SER A 109 20.79 -6.81 -2.19
N LEU A 110 21.25 -5.70 -1.60
CA LEU A 110 20.48 -4.99 -0.59
C LEU A 110 19.32 -4.23 -1.28
N PRO A 111 18.05 -4.55 -1.00
CA PRO A 111 16.93 -3.86 -1.62
C PRO A 111 16.95 -2.36 -1.30
N SER A 112 16.47 -1.52 -2.22
CA SER A 112 16.29 -0.10 -1.93
C SER A 112 15.36 0.11 -0.72
N GLY A 113 15.72 1.05 0.14
CA GLY A 113 15.07 1.31 1.43
C GLY A 113 15.51 0.37 2.56
N ALA A 114 16.23 -0.72 2.26
CA ALA A 114 16.78 -1.60 3.29
C ALA A 114 18.08 -1.06 3.87
N SER A 115 18.39 -1.52 5.08
CA SER A 115 19.65 -1.26 5.76
C SER A 115 20.32 -2.56 6.20
N CYS A 116 21.63 -2.50 6.38
CA CYS A 116 22.44 -3.59 6.91
C CYS A 116 23.50 -3.04 7.86
N GLN A 117 24.05 -3.89 8.73
CA GLN A 117 25.13 -3.59 9.65
C GLN A 117 26.41 -4.38 9.37
N PRO A 118 27.48 -3.68 8.94
CA PRO A 118 28.84 -4.18 8.98
C PRO A 118 29.35 -4.43 10.40
N THR A 119 30.26 -5.39 10.55
CA THR A 119 30.94 -5.68 11.82
C THR A 119 32.25 -4.91 11.89
N CYS A 120 32.60 -4.29 13.01
CA CYS A 120 33.92 -3.66 13.19
C CYS A 120 34.88 -4.58 13.96
N ASP A 121 36.17 -4.48 13.61
CA ASP A 121 37.23 -5.21 14.30
C ASP A 121 37.36 -4.75 15.77
N MET A 122 38.02 -5.57 16.60
CA MET A 122 38.24 -5.23 18.01
C MET A 122 38.92 -3.85 18.16
N GLY A 123 38.34 -3.00 18.99
CA GLY A 123 38.83 -1.63 19.22
C GLY A 123 38.23 -0.59 18.27
N PHE A 124 37.36 -0.97 17.34
CA PHE A 124 36.65 -0.06 16.45
C PHE A 124 35.13 -0.11 16.68
N THR A 125 34.47 1.02 16.45
CA THR A 125 33.02 1.19 16.54
C THR A 125 32.46 1.55 15.16
N ALA A 126 31.27 1.07 14.82
CA ALA A 126 30.57 1.43 13.59
C ALA A 126 29.98 2.84 13.69
N SER A 127 30.16 3.68 12.67
CA SER A 127 29.52 5.00 12.59
C SER A 127 27.99 4.95 12.46
N GLY A 128 27.44 3.85 11.95
CA GLY A 128 26.02 3.65 11.69
C GLY A 128 25.79 2.49 10.71
N PRO A 129 24.52 2.15 10.40
CA PRO A 129 24.20 1.16 9.38
C PRO A 129 24.47 1.70 7.98
N THR A 130 24.65 0.78 7.04
CA THR A 130 24.68 1.10 5.61
C THR A 130 23.26 1.03 5.06
N LEU A 131 22.78 2.08 4.40
CA LEU A 131 21.44 2.13 3.79
C LEU A 131 21.54 2.06 2.27
N CYS A 132 20.62 1.35 1.62
CA CYS A 132 20.45 1.44 0.18
C CYS A 132 19.33 2.42 -0.14
N ASN A 133 19.61 3.43 -0.95
CA ASN A 133 18.61 4.34 -1.49
C ASN A 133 18.72 4.36 -3.02
N ASP A 134 17.84 3.61 -3.68
CA ASP A 134 17.73 3.53 -5.13
C ASP A 134 19.08 3.31 -5.84
N GLY A 135 19.76 2.23 -5.47
CA GLY A 135 21.08 1.85 -6.00
C GLY A 135 22.25 2.65 -5.44
N GLN A 136 22.02 3.62 -4.55
CA GLN A 136 23.06 4.39 -3.87
C GLN A 136 23.20 3.93 -2.42
N LEU A 137 24.42 3.53 -2.03
CA LEU A 137 24.74 3.29 -0.63
C LEU A 137 24.89 4.63 0.10
N VAL A 138 23.97 4.92 1.00
CA VAL A 138 24.00 6.11 1.86
C VAL A 138 24.66 5.74 3.18
N LEU A 139 25.73 6.47 3.49
CA LEU A 139 26.61 6.25 4.65
C LEU A 139 27.11 4.81 4.74
N GLY A 140 28.03 4.43 3.84
CA GLY A 140 28.84 3.24 4.05
C GLY A 140 29.48 3.32 5.45
N THR A 141 29.17 2.34 6.29
CA THR A 141 29.66 2.28 7.67
C THR A 141 31.17 2.49 7.69
N VAL A 142 31.64 3.39 8.54
CA VAL A 142 33.08 3.55 8.78
C VAL A 142 33.38 3.04 10.18
N CYS A 143 34.35 2.15 10.28
CA CYS A 143 34.87 1.72 11.57
C CYS A 143 35.93 2.73 12.03
N HIS A 144 35.65 3.39 13.15
CA HIS A 144 36.52 4.37 13.82
C HIS A 144 36.93 3.89 15.21
N GLN A 145 38.16 4.22 15.63
CA GLN A 145 38.69 3.92 16.97
C GLN A 145 38.27 4.97 17.99
#